data_AF-A0A961H8G1-F1
#
_entry.id   AF-A0A961H8G1-F1
#
_cell.length_a   1.000
_cell.length_b   1.000
_cell.length_c   1.000
_cell.angle_alpha   90.00
_cell.angle_beta   90.00
_cell.angle_gamma   90.00
#
_symmetry.space_group_name_H-M   'P 1'
#
loop_
_entity.id
_entity.type
_entity.pdbx_description
1 polymer ?
#
loop_
_entity_poly.entity_id
_entity_poly.type
_entity_poly.pdbx_seq_one_letter_code
_entity_poly.pdbx_strand_id
1 'polypeptide(L)'
;MLRSAACLAVLCWAAALSVIDIRERRLPDVLTLTGAVTILGGCAGCGRGLPAILGAAALGGLYLSVHLVDPAGLGGGDVKLALGLGALTGAFGLPVWMLSAIGAPMLTALLGVSALFRGRGAAAAPAAVPHGPSMCAASLGAVALTVL
;
A
#
# COMPACT_ATOMS: atom_id res chain seq x y z
N MET A 1 19.94 16.29 3.31
CA MET A 1 19.81 16.02 1.86
C MET A 1 19.32 14.60 1.58
N LEU A 2 20.02 13.55 2.05
CA LEU A 2 19.66 12.15 1.76
C LEU A 2 18.24 11.73 2.22
N ARG A 3 17.80 12.16 3.42
CA ARG A 3 16.45 11.85 3.94
C ARG A 3 15.33 12.47 3.11
N SER A 4 15.50 13.72 2.68
CA SER A 4 14.51 14.44 1.86
C SER A 4 14.36 13.80 0.47
N ALA A 5 15.47 13.36 -0.13
CA ALA A 5 15.46 12.64 -1.40
C ALA A 5 14.75 11.28 -1.27
N ALA A 6 14.98 10.54 -0.18
CA ALA A 6 14.28 9.28 0.07
C ALA A 6 12.76 9.48 0.25
N CYS A 7 12.33 10.49 1.02
CA CYS A 7 10.92 10.82 1.15
C CYS A 7 10.29 11.16 -0.20
N LEU A 8 10.95 12.00 -1.01
CA LEU A 8 10.45 12.37 -2.33
C LEU A 8 10.34 11.14 -3.24
N ALA A 9 11.34 10.26 -3.25
CA ALA A 9 11.31 9.03 -4.02
C ALA A 9 10.14 8.12 -3.64
N VAL A 10 9.88 7.95 -2.34
CA VAL A 10 8.75 7.17 -1.84
C VAL A 10 7.41 7.81 -2.23
N LEU A 11 7.29 9.13 -2.13
CA LEU A 11 6.09 9.86 -2.57
C LEU A 11 5.85 9.73 -4.06
N CYS A 12 6.88 9.88 -4.89
CA CYS A 12 6.80 9.72 -6.34
C CYS A 12 6.43 8.27 -6.72
N TRP A 13 7.02 7.28 -6.06
CA TRP A 13 6.70 5.87 -6.26
C TRP A 13 5.24 5.56 -5.93
N ALA A 14 4.77 6.01 -4.76
CA ALA A 14 3.39 5.84 -4.32
C ALA A 14 2.38 6.56 -5.25
N ALA A 15 2.71 7.79 -5.68
CA ALA A 15 1.89 8.55 -6.62
C ALA A 15 1.82 7.86 -7.99
N ALA A 16 2.95 7.38 -8.52
CA ALA A 16 2.99 6.65 -9.79
C ALA A 16 2.13 5.39 -9.74
N LEU A 17 2.28 4.57 -8.69
CA LEU A 17 1.46 3.36 -8.51
C LEU A 17 -0.02 3.69 -8.33
N SER A 18 -0.36 4.74 -7.58
CA SER A 18 -1.75 5.18 -7.42
C SER A 18 -2.38 5.61 -8.74
N VAL A 19 -1.64 6.37 -9.57
CA VAL A 19 -2.11 6.80 -10.89
C VAL A 19 -2.31 5.60 -11.83
N ILE A 20 -1.37 4.66 -11.83
CA ILE A 20 -1.47 3.43 -12.64
C ILE A 20 -2.64 2.58 -12.18
N ASP A 21 -2.83 2.40 -10.87
CA ASP A 21 -3.95 1.62 -10.33
C ASP A 21 -5.31 2.25 -10.68
N ILE A 22 -5.44 3.57 -10.59
CA ILE A 22 -6.67 4.27 -10.98
C ILE A 22 -6.98 4.11 -12.48
N ARG A 23 -5.94 4.16 -13.33
CA ARG A 23 -6.10 4.12 -14.80
C ARG A 23 -6.28 2.70 -15.34
N GLU A 24 -5.45 1.78 -14.87
CA GLU A 24 -5.30 0.44 -15.45
C GLU A 24 -5.91 -0.65 -14.57
N ARG A 25 -6.25 -0.33 -13.30
CA ARG A 25 -6.75 -1.29 -12.29
C ARG A 25 -5.84 -2.50 -12.11
N ARG A 26 -4.56 -2.31 -12.37
CA ARG A 26 -3.50 -3.32 -12.29
C ARG A 26 -2.23 -2.62 -11.86
N LEU A 27 -1.56 -3.18 -10.87
CA LEU A 27 -0.26 -2.70 -10.42
C LEU A 27 0.86 -3.49 -11.12
N PRO A 28 1.85 -2.81 -11.71
CA PRO A 28 2.94 -3.49 -12.41
C PRO A 28 3.92 -4.16 -11.45
N ASP A 29 4.23 -5.42 -11.74
CA ASP A 29 5.13 -6.26 -10.94
C ASP A 29 6.51 -5.64 -10.77
N VAL A 30 7.07 -5.10 -11.87
CA VAL A 30 8.40 -4.50 -11.85
C VAL A 30 8.43 -3.38 -10.82
N LEU A 31 7.51 -2.42 -10.89
CA LEU A 31 7.53 -1.22 -10.03
C LEU A 31 7.21 -1.55 -8.56
N THR A 32 6.30 -2.51 -8.32
CA THR A 32 5.94 -2.93 -6.96
C THR A 32 7.09 -3.69 -6.29
N LEU A 33 7.69 -4.66 -6.98
CA LEU A 33 8.79 -5.46 -6.44
C LEU A 33 10.09 -4.66 -6.33
N THR A 34 10.45 -3.84 -7.32
CA THR A 34 11.62 -2.97 -7.19
C THR A 34 11.42 -1.95 -6.08
N GLY A 35 10.20 -1.43 -5.92
CA GLY A 35 9.82 -0.59 -4.78
C GLY A 35 10.05 -1.28 -3.44
N ALA A 36 9.57 -2.52 -3.28
CA ALA A 36 9.77 -3.29 -2.06
C ALA A 36 11.26 -3.54 -1.76
N VAL A 37 12.06 -3.94 -2.77
CA VAL A 37 13.50 -4.18 -2.62
C VAL A 37 14.24 -2.90 -2.25
N THR A 38 13.94 -1.78 -2.91
CA THR A 38 14.58 -0.49 -2.63
C THR A 38 14.25 0.03 -1.23
N ILE A 39 13.00 -0.09 -0.79
CA ILE A 39 12.60 0.26 0.58
C ILE A 39 13.32 -0.61 1.60
N LEU A 40 13.33 -1.94 1.40
CA LEU A 40 14.03 -2.87 2.30
C LEU A 40 15.53 -2.56 2.39
N GLY A 41 16.18 -2.30 1.25
CA GLY A 41 17.59 -1.91 1.20
C GLY A 41 17.85 -0.60 1.94
N GLY A 42 16.99 0.41 1.75
CA GLY A 42 17.06 1.67 2.49
C GLY A 42 16.89 1.49 4.00
N CYS A 43 15.91 0.69 4.43
CA CYS A 43 15.68 0.38 5.83
C CYS A 43 16.85 -0.39 6.45
N ALA A 44 17.40 -1.37 5.73
CA ALA A 44 18.57 -2.13 6.17
C ALA A 44 19.80 -1.22 6.36
N GLY A 45 20.07 -0.34 5.40
CA GLY A 45 21.15 0.66 5.49
C GLY A 45 20.97 1.64 6.67
N CYS A 46 19.74 1.86 7.12
CA CYS A 46 19.43 2.68 8.29
C CYS A 46 19.38 1.89 9.62
N GLY A 47 19.76 0.60 9.62
CA GLY A 47 19.71 -0.26 10.82
C GLY A 47 18.30 -0.73 11.21
N ARG A 48 17.31 -0.59 10.32
CA ARG A 48 15.89 -0.96 10.53
C ARG A 48 15.45 -2.11 9.64
N GLY A 49 16.40 -2.94 9.18
CA GLY A 49 16.15 -4.03 8.23
C GLY A 49 15.23 -5.12 8.80
N LEU A 50 15.46 -5.58 10.02
CA LEU A 50 14.63 -6.63 10.62
C LEU A 50 13.16 -6.19 10.80
N PRO A 51 12.86 -5.02 11.41
CA PRO A 51 11.48 -4.51 11.46
C PRO A 51 10.83 -4.35 10.08
N ALA A 52 11.60 -3.92 9.07
CA ALA A 52 11.10 -3.80 7.70
C ALA A 52 10.77 -5.17 7.10
N ILE A 53 11.63 -6.18 7.25
CA ILE A 53 11.37 -7.54 6.77
C ILE A 53 10.12 -8.11 7.43
N LEU A 54 10.00 -7.97 8.75
CA LEU A 54 8.83 -8.44 9.50
C LEU A 54 7.55 -7.72 9.06
N GLY A 55 7.61 -6.40 8.88
CA GLY A 55 6.47 -5.62 8.40
C GLY A 55 6.05 -5.99 6.98
N ALA A 56 7.02 -6.24 6.09
CA ALA A 56 6.77 -6.69 4.72
C ALA A 56 6.13 -8.07 4.71
N ALA A 57 6.70 -9.02 5.46
CA ALA A 57 6.19 -10.38 5.56
C ALA A 57 4.78 -10.41 6.17
N ALA A 58 4.54 -9.63 7.22
CA ALA A 58 3.25 -9.56 7.88
C ALA A 58 2.17 -8.96 6.97
N LEU A 59 2.43 -7.81 6.33
CA LEU A 59 1.42 -7.14 5.51
C LEU A 59 1.21 -7.87 4.19
N GLY A 60 2.29 -8.30 3.54
CA GLY A 60 2.26 -9.14 2.35
C GLY A 60 1.56 -10.47 2.62
N GLY A 61 1.84 -11.12 3.74
CA GLY A 61 1.18 -12.36 4.15
C GLY A 61 -0.31 -12.19 4.43
N LEU A 62 -0.71 -11.09 5.08
CA LEU A 62 -2.12 -10.75 5.29
C LEU A 62 -2.85 -10.58 3.94
N TYR A 63 -2.28 -9.79 3.03
CA TYR A 63 -2.87 -9.54 1.71
C TYR A 63 -2.88 -10.80 0.85
N LEU A 64 -1.81 -11.61 0.89
CA LEU A 64 -1.76 -12.90 0.20
C LEU A 64 -2.85 -13.83 0.73
N SER A 65 -3.05 -13.89 2.04
CA SER A 65 -4.10 -14.72 2.64
C SER A 65 -5.49 -14.31 2.14
N VAL A 66 -5.77 -13.01 2.09
CA VAL A 66 -7.02 -12.48 1.52
C VAL A 66 -7.14 -12.82 0.03
N HIS A 67 -6.07 -12.63 -0.75
CA HIS A 67 -6.05 -12.97 -2.18
C HIS A 67 -6.31 -14.45 -2.46
N LEU A 68 -5.80 -15.34 -1.60
CA LEU A 68 -6.01 -16.78 -1.75
C LEU A 68 -7.44 -17.21 -1.41
N VAL A 69 -8.11 -16.50 -0.50
CA VAL A 69 -9.51 -16.74 -0.13
C VAL A 69 -10.47 -16.14 -1.16
N ASP A 70 -10.21 -14.91 -1.60
CA ASP A 70 -11.01 -14.19 -2.58
C ASP A 70 -10.11 -13.44 -3.60
N PRO A 71 -9.65 -14.14 -4.65
CA PRO A 71 -8.80 -13.54 -5.68
C PRO A 71 -9.54 -12.54 -6.58
N ALA A 72 -10.87 -12.53 -6.55
CA ALA A 72 -11.68 -11.55 -7.25
C ALA A 72 -11.83 -10.24 -6.46
N GLY A 73 -11.80 -10.32 -5.13
CA GLY A 73 -11.90 -9.18 -4.22
C GLY A 73 -10.60 -8.40 -4.01
N LEU A 74 -9.44 -9.05 -4.07
CA LEU A 74 -8.13 -8.41 -3.91
C LEU A 74 -7.18 -8.80 -5.06
N GLY A 75 -6.51 -7.85 -5.69
CA GLY A 75 -5.59 -8.12 -6.80
C GLY A 75 -4.23 -8.63 -6.33
N GLY A 76 -3.59 -9.49 -7.13
CA GLY A 76 -2.21 -9.92 -6.88
C GLY A 76 -1.19 -8.78 -6.90
N GLY A 77 -1.53 -7.65 -7.54
CA GLY A 77 -0.76 -6.41 -7.49
C GLY A 77 -0.74 -5.76 -6.10
N ASP A 78 -1.89 -5.80 -5.40
CA ASP A 78 -2.01 -5.26 -4.03
C ASP A 78 -1.14 -6.04 -3.04
N VAL A 79 -1.03 -7.36 -3.23
CA VAL A 79 -0.14 -8.23 -2.45
C VAL A 79 1.33 -7.82 -2.63
N LYS A 80 1.75 -7.49 -3.85
CA LYS A 80 3.13 -7.06 -4.13
C LYS A 80 3.41 -5.67 -3.57
N LEU A 81 2.45 -4.77 -3.69
CA LEU A 81 2.52 -3.45 -3.09
C LEU A 81 2.60 -3.51 -1.55
N ALA A 82 1.84 -4.42 -0.93
CA ALA A 82 1.85 -4.67 0.51
C ALA A 82 3.24 -5.03 1.04
N LEU A 83 4.10 -5.69 0.25
CA LEU A 83 5.48 -5.96 0.65
C LEU A 83 6.27 -4.66 0.87
N GLY A 84 6.20 -3.72 -0.07
CA GLY A 84 6.92 -2.44 0.03
C GLY A 84 6.35 -1.52 1.11
N LEU A 85 5.03 -1.42 1.20
CA LEU A 85 4.37 -0.60 2.23
C LEU A 85 4.51 -1.20 3.63
N GLY A 86 4.48 -2.53 3.74
CA GLY A 86 4.75 -3.25 4.97
C GLY A 86 6.20 -3.07 5.42
N ALA A 87 7.16 -3.12 4.49
CA ALA A 87 8.56 -2.81 4.77
C ALA A 87 8.72 -1.39 5.32
N LEU A 88 8.12 -0.41 4.63
CA LEU A 88 8.18 0.99 5.01
C LEU A 88 7.58 1.17 6.41
N THR A 89 6.32 0.83 6.61
CA THR A 89 5.59 1.08 7.87
C THR A 89 6.14 0.26 9.03
N GLY A 90 6.54 -0.99 8.78
CA GLY A 90 7.19 -1.86 9.77
C GLY A 90 8.53 -1.29 10.23
N ALA A 91 9.27 -0.63 9.34
CA ALA A 91 10.46 0.10 9.74
C ALA A 91 10.12 1.19 10.75
N PHE A 92 9.01 1.91 10.65
CA PHE A 92 8.64 2.97 11.62
C PHE A 92 7.96 2.47 12.90
N GLY A 93 7.66 1.17 12.99
CA GLY A 93 7.20 0.51 14.22
C GLY A 93 5.77 -0.04 14.13
N LEU A 94 5.40 -0.85 15.13
CA LEU A 94 4.13 -1.57 15.15
C LEU A 94 2.89 -0.67 15.06
N PRO A 95 2.80 0.49 15.74
CA PRO A 95 1.62 1.36 15.62
C PRO A 95 1.42 1.91 14.21
N VAL A 96 2.52 2.27 13.53
CA VAL A 96 2.49 2.79 12.15
C VAL A 96 2.04 1.70 11.19
N TRP A 97 2.58 0.49 11.37
CA TRP A 97 2.19 -0.69 10.60
C TRP A 97 0.70 -1.01 10.78
N MET A 98 0.20 -1.03 12.03
CA MET A 98 -1.20 -1.31 12.34
C MET A 98 -2.14 -0.27 11.76
N LEU A 99 -1.80 1.02 11.90
CA LEU A 99 -2.58 2.12 11.34
C LEU A 99 -2.67 2.03 9.82
N SER A 100 -1.58 1.65 9.15
CA SER A 100 -1.57 1.38 7.71
C SER A 100 -2.43 0.17 7.35
N ALA A 101 -2.26 -0.95 8.05
CA ALA A 101 -2.93 -2.21 7.76
C ALA A 101 -4.46 -2.10 7.90
N ILE A 102 -4.94 -1.34 8.88
CA ILE A 102 -6.36 -1.09 9.13
C ILE A 102 -6.87 0.08 8.28
N GLY A 103 -6.10 1.16 8.16
CA GLY A 103 -6.51 2.37 7.45
C GLY A 103 -6.74 2.13 5.95
N ALA A 104 -5.91 1.31 5.31
CA ALA A 104 -6.03 0.99 3.89
C ALA A 104 -7.41 0.39 3.50
N PRO A 105 -7.87 -0.73 4.10
CA PRO A 105 -9.19 -1.28 3.81
C PRO A 105 -10.33 -0.36 4.24
N MET A 106 -10.20 0.39 5.35
CA MET A 106 -11.22 1.35 5.75
C MET A 106 -11.40 2.48 4.74
N LEU A 107 -10.32 3.03 4.20
CA LEU A 107 -10.36 4.06 3.15
C LEU A 107 -10.99 3.52 1.87
N THR A 108 -10.61 2.32 1.42
CA THR A 108 -11.21 1.71 0.23
C THR A 108 -12.70 1.40 0.42
N ALA A 109 -13.08 0.88 1.59
CA ALA A 109 -14.49 0.65 1.91
C ALA A 109 -15.30 1.95 1.90
N LEU A 110 -14.77 3.02 2.51
CA LEU A 110 -15.40 4.34 2.52
C LEU A 110 -15.56 4.90 1.09
N LEU A 111 -14.54 4.77 0.26
CA LEU A 111 -14.59 5.19 -1.14
C LEU A 111 -15.64 4.38 -1.93
N GLY A 112 -15.65 3.06 -1.76
CA GLY A 112 -16.66 2.17 -2.37
C GLY A 112 -18.08 2.55 -1.97
N VAL A 113 -18.33 2.70 -0.67
CA VAL A 113 -19.63 3.13 -0.13
C VAL A 113 -20.03 4.51 -0.67
N SER A 114 -19.11 5.47 -0.70
CA SER A 114 -19.38 6.81 -1.25
C SER A 114 -19.72 6.79 -2.75
N ALA A 115 -19.14 5.86 -3.51
CA ALA A 115 -19.43 5.67 -4.92
C ALA A 115 -20.83 5.08 -5.14
N LEU A 116 -21.27 4.15 -4.28
CA LEU A 116 -22.64 3.63 -4.29
C LEU A 116 -23.67 4.76 -4.06
N PHE A 117 -23.44 5.64 -3.08
CA PHE A 117 -24.35 6.75 -2.78
C PHE A 117 -24.40 7.82 -3.89
N ARG A 118 -23.35 7.97 -4.71
CA ARG A 118 -23.28 8.96 -5.80
C ARG A 118 -23.95 8.51 -7.11
N GLY A 119 -24.68 7.39 -7.12
CA GLY A 119 -25.69 7.12 -8.15
C GLY A 119 -25.19 6.63 -9.51
N ARG A 120 -24.06 5.92 -9.58
CA ARG A 120 -23.75 5.07 -10.75
C ARG A 120 -24.38 3.69 -10.53
N GLY A 121 -25.66 3.58 -10.87
CA GLY A 121 -26.57 2.52 -10.47
C GLY A 121 -26.09 1.08 -10.65
N ALA A 122 -26.80 0.19 -9.95
CA ALA A 122 -26.68 -1.26 -9.89
C ALA A 122 -26.77 -2.03 -11.24
N ALA A 123 -26.73 -1.32 -12.37
CA ALA A 123 -26.82 -1.88 -13.73
C ALA A 123 -25.45 -2.15 -14.39
N ALA A 124 -24.36 -1.61 -13.84
CA ALA A 124 -23.01 -2.05 -14.16
C ALA A 124 -22.49 -2.83 -12.94
N ALA A 125 -21.94 -4.03 -13.17
CA ALA A 125 -21.25 -4.77 -12.11
C ALA A 125 -20.33 -3.81 -11.33
N PRO A 126 -20.30 -3.86 -9.98
CA PRO A 126 -19.49 -2.94 -9.19
C PRO A 126 -18.06 -3.01 -9.71
N ALA A 127 -17.64 -1.95 -10.39
CA ALA A 127 -16.29 -1.82 -10.86
C ALA A 127 -15.38 -1.88 -9.63
N ALA A 128 -14.50 -2.88 -9.57
CA ALA A 128 -13.56 -3.05 -8.47
C ALA A 128 -12.87 -1.70 -8.17
N VAL A 129 -12.98 -1.26 -6.92
CA VAL A 129 -12.41 0.00 -6.46
C VAL A 129 -10.89 -0.18 -6.40
N PRO A 130 -10.09 0.69 -7.05
CA PRO A 130 -8.64 0.61 -6.98
C PRO A 130 -8.19 0.78 -5.52
N HIS A 131 -7.52 -0.23 -4.98
CA HIS A 131 -7.14 -0.33 -3.57
C HIS A 131 -5.76 0.28 -3.30
N GLY A 132 -4.89 0.32 -4.31
CA GLY A 132 -3.54 0.87 -4.24
C GLY A 132 -3.46 2.31 -3.71
N PRO A 133 -4.29 3.26 -4.17
CA PRO A 133 -4.30 4.63 -3.65
C PRO A 133 -4.60 4.70 -2.15
N SER A 134 -5.56 3.91 -1.66
CA SER A 134 -5.90 3.85 -0.24
C SER A 134 -4.77 3.24 0.58
N MET A 135 -4.11 2.19 0.08
CA MET A 135 -2.93 1.62 0.71
C MET A 135 -1.81 2.65 0.85
N CYS A 136 -1.47 3.33 -0.25
CA CYS A 136 -0.46 4.38 -0.26
C CYS A 136 -0.81 5.53 0.70
N ALA A 137 -2.05 6.03 0.66
CA ALA A 137 -2.50 7.11 1.52
C ALA A 137 -2.42 6.75 3.01
N ALA A 138 -2.90 5.55 3.39
CA ALA A 138 -2.85 5.09 4.77
C ALA A 138 -1.40 4.91 5.26
N SER A 139 -0.53 4.27 4.46
CA SER A 139 0.87 4.06 4.84
C SER A 139 1.65 5.37 4.96
N LEU A 140 1.52 6.27 3.99
CA LEU A 140 2.22 7.55 3.99
C LEU A 140 1.72 8.45 5.11
N GLY A 141 0.40 8.49 5.35
CA GLY A 141 -0.18 9.23 6.46
C GLY A 141 0.30 8.72 7.82
N ALA A 142 0.31 7.39 8.01
CA ALA A 142 0.81 6.78 9.23
C ALA A 142 2.30 7.08 9.48
N VAL A 143 3.13 7.00 8.44
CA VAL A 143 4.56 7.36 8.54
C VAL A 143 4.73 8.85 8.84
N ALA A 144 4.00 9.73 8.15
CA ALA A 144 4.11 11.18 8.33
C ALA A 144 3.87 11.61 9.79
N LEU A 145 2.92 10.98 10.49
CA LEU A 145 2.66 11.23 11.92
C LEU A 145 3.86 10.98 12.84
N THR A 146 4.85 10.20 12.40
CA THR A 146 6.06 9.93 13.20
C THR A 146 7.23 10.88 12.92
N VAL A 147 7.12 11.72 11.89
CA VAL A 147 8.19 12.62 11.44
C VAL A 147 7.80 14.10 11.60
N LEU A 148 6.57 14.37 12.06
CA LEU A 148 6.05 15.69 12.40
C LEU A 148 6.44 16.12 13.82
#